data_AF-A0A9E1URR0-F1
#
_entry.id   AF-A0A9E1URR0-F1
#
_cell.length_a   1.000
_cell.length_b   1.000
_cell.length_c   1.000
_cell.angle_alpha   90.00
_cell.angle_beta   90.00
_cell.angle_gamma   90.00
#
_symmetry.space_group_name_H-M   'P 1'
#
loop_
_entity.id
_entity.type
_entity.pdbx_description
1 polymer ?
#
loop_
_entity_poly.entity_id
_entity_poly.type
_entity_poly.pdbx_seq_one_letter_code
_entity_poly.pdbx_strand_id
1 'polypeptide(L)'
;MSSSLYGWGSAHWKITKAALDVLPANEISHWSPHRSGFRTYCLYPDMGLANKEAKKYLVVVRGRLFHYFPRDNKADYEFFNEGARIYFRKIIAEMRQGHYDEAARYAGALAHALEDLSQPQCHALEGVNGFAWTILDELFTPEDQTWNRAPQSVISLDGNTNFQVDLGDYKPRLLGTHPDEAAFRLYQRSCRVRRIARKALPPMLTATYAGDKDAAVQAGLRPAIEGARLVADMFHTCFAMAGGQITPEEEAELETLDLTSLVPITAPTLISIPYRFSPLAYGCSVTMDRKPVPMLLRLPGADGKAMDTVFKKGIGTGCCAFSYEIPAGVFKEFRCTAGLHATLGTHARGANLRMSIKFRGKEVFSSGTLKAGSLAQSITIPVTKGGRLEFVSQGNPGLAGNEANHAVWGNPVFGRLDPADRPAALSEAPATEPEPGALTAAQLGPNLLANASFEQWEEDGLPVGWRAHLRKDTACTIKSDTKEVKAGKQSARLTVDDSGSIVALFGMFPNEPGKRYRFTIHWKSPVGVLQYAIKKNEPKLGWIAFNGDNWQNKNANPLAVGSTDAWNITTVDFPAADKAMDMTVELCRPHGKGTGYSFFVDDIRVQEIKE
;
A
#
# COMPACT_ATOMS: atom_id res chain seq x y z
N MET A 1 13.18 33.22 -20.64
CA MET A 1 11.89 32.50 -20.58
C MET A 1 12.08 31.35 -19.62
N SER A 2 11.48 31.39 -18.43
CA SER A 2 11.60 30.31 -17.46
C SER A 2 10.80 29.11 -17.97
N SER A 3 11.49 27.98 -18.16
CA SER A 3 10.86 26.69 -18.45
C SER A 3 10.14 26.20 -17.19
N SER A 4 8.91 26.65 -16.97
CA SER A 4 8.01 26.06 -15.98
C SER A 4 7.48 24.74 -16.57
N LEU A 5 7.84 23.62 -15.94
CA LEU A 5 7.17 22.34 -16.19
C LEU A 5 5.70 22.49 -15.77
N TYR A 6 4.78 22.07 -16.64
CA TYR A 6 3.35 22.38 -16.54
C TYR A 6 2.60 21.31 -15.72
N GLY A 7 2.28 21.66 -14.47
CA GLY A 7 1.43 20.90 -13.54
C GLY A 7 0.11 21.62 -13.25
N TRP A 8 -0.58 21.29 -12.14
CA TRP A 8 -1.72 22.09 -11.64
C TRP A 8 -1.34 23.53 -11.28
N GLY A 9 -0.07 23.83 -11.01
CA GLY A 9 0.43 25.19 -10.77
C GLY A 9 -0.40 26.02 -9.80
N SER A 10 -0.98 27.15 -10.24
CA SER A 10 -1.83 28.01 -9.40
C SER A 10 -3.16 27.36 -9.01
N ALA A 11 -3.58 26.30 -9.71
CA ALA A 11 -4.80 25.58 -9.41
C ALA A 11 -4.74 24.81 -8.08
N HIS A 12 -3.56 24.39 -7.62
CA HIS A 12 -3.39 23.80 -6.28
C HIS A 12 -4.05 24.68 -5.22
N TRP A 13 -3.68 25.97 -5.19
CA TRP A 13 -4.30 26.92 -4.28
C TRP A 13 -5.80 27.07 -4.50
N LYS A 14 -6.30 27.08 -5.74
CA LYS A 14 -7.74 27.22 -6.00
C LYS A 14 -8.53 26.03 -5.43
N ILE A 15 -7.98 24.82 -5.55
CA ILE A 15 -8.55 23.58 -5.00
C ILE A 15 -8.51 23.61 -3.47
N THR A 16 -7.35 23.89 -2.86
CA THR A 16 -7.22 24.06 -1.40
C THR A 16 -8.14 25.16 -0.87
N LYS A 17 -8.25 26.29 -1.57
CA LYS A 17 -9.13 27.40 -1.17
C LYS A 17 -10.59 26.95 -1.08
N ALA A 18 -11.07 26.25 -2.11
CA ALA A 18 -12.44 25.73 -2.16
C ALA A 18 -12.69 24.72 -1.03
N ALA A 19 -11.69 23.88 -0.72
CA ALA A 19 -11.74 22.96 0.41
C ALA A 19 -11.85 23.67 1.77
N LEU A 20 -11.09 24.75 1.97
CA LEU A 20 -11.16 25.57 3.19
C LEU A 20 -12.49 26.31 3.34
N ASP A 21 -13.15 26.69 2.24
CA ASP A 21 -14.39 27.47 2.25
C ASP A 21 -15.62 26.69 2.72
N VAL A 22 -15.59 25.35 2.62
CA VAL A 22 -16.71 24.48 3.03
C VAL A 22 -16.53 23.85 4.40
N LEU A 23 -15.44 24.18 5.09
CA LEU A 23 -15.24 23.67 6.45
C LEU A 23 -16.28 24.28 7.41
N PRO A 24 -16.68 23.56 8.47
CA PRO A 24 -17.46 24.13 9.57
C PRO A 24 -16.85 25.42 10.13
N ALA A 25 -17.69 26.35 10.61
CA ALA A 25 -17.26 27.70 11.00
C ALA A 25 -16.18 27.70 12.11
N ASN A 26 -16.24 26.75 13.04
CA ASN A 26 -15.22 26.55 14.06
C ASN A 26 -13.88 26.14 13.43
N GLU A 27 -13.88 25.22 12.46
CA GLU A 27 -12.67 24.78 11.76
C GLU A 27 -12.06 25.91 10.91
N ILE A 28 -12.90 26.68 10.21
CA ILE A 28 -12.47 27.87 9.47
C ILE A 28 -11.70 28.82 10.40
N SER A 29 -12.15 29.02 11.64
CA SER A 29 -11.49 29.95 12.57
C SER A 29 -10.04 29.55 12.90
N HIS A 30 -9.72 28.25 12.89
CA HIS A 30 -8.37 27.74 13.15
C HIS A 30 -7.46 27.83 11.92
N TRP A 31 -8.01 27.67 10.72
CA TRP A 31 -7.24 27.76 9.48
C TRP A 31 -7.12 29.18 8.94
N SER A 32 -8.07 30.06 9.26
CA SER A 32 -8.15 31.43 8.74
C SER A 32 -6.85 32.23 8.93
N PRO A 33 -6.16 32.20 10.09
CA PRO A 33 -4.88 32.90 10.27
C PRO A 33 -3.77 32.45 9.31
N HIS A 34 -3.85 31.23 8.79
CA HIS A 34 -2.84 30.62 7.93
C HIS A 34 -3.30 30.49 6.47
N ARG A 35 -4.51 30.96 6.16
CA ARG A 35 -5.17 30.77 4.87
C ARG A 35 -4.37 31.33 3.70
N SER A 36 -3.69 32.47 3.87
CA SER A 36 -2.82 33.04 2.85
C SER A 36 -1.57 32.19 2.61
N GLY A 37 -1.04 31.54 3.66
CA GLY A 37 0.14 30.68 3.61
C GLY A 37 -0.09 29.41 2.79
N PHE A 38 -1.32 28.90 2.72
CA PHE A 38 -1.65 27.74 1.89
C PHE A 38 -1.34 27.94 0.40
N ARG A 39 -1.28 29.18 -0.11
CA ARG A 39 -0.77 29.45 -1.47
C ARG A 39 0.66 28.95 -1.70
N THR A 40 1.45 28.92 -0.64
CA THR A 40 2.84 28.45 -0.64
C THR A 40 2.92 27.00 -0.15
N TYR A 41 2.19 26.65 0.90
CA TYR A 41 2.29 25.33 1.54
C TYR A 41 1.86 24.20 0.60
N CYS A 42 0.84 24.43 -0.23
CA CYS A 42 0.41 23.49 -1.27
C CYS A 42 1.38 23.39 -2.46
N LEU A 43 2.53 24.09 -2.43
CA LEU A 43 3.59 23.98 -3.43
C LEU A 43 4.87 23.38 -2.84
N TYR A 44 4.89 23.05 -1.55
CA TYR A 44 6.07 22.49 -0.90
C TYR A 44 6.62 21.24 -1.59
N PRO A 45 5.80 20.27 -2.04
CA PRO A 45 6.36 19.10 -2.72
C PRO A 45 7.02 19.44 -4.05
N ASP A 46 6.48 20.40 -4.82
CA ASP A 46 7.10 20.94 -6.04
C ASP A 46 8.42 21.68 -5.77
N MET A 47 8.57 22.31 -4.60
CA MET A 47 9.84 22.92 -4.19
C MET A 47 10.93 21.88 -3.92
N GLY A 48 10.55 20.65 -3.61
CA GLY A 48 11.43 19.50 -3.44
C GLY A 48 12.30 19.52 -2.18
N LEU A 49 13.02 18.40 -1.97
CA LEU A 49 13.83 18.15 -0.76
C LEU A 49 15.08 19.05 -0.63
N ALA A 50 15.46 19.76 -1.69
CA ALA A 50 16.56 20.73 -1.67
C ALA A 50 16.14 22.07 -1.06
N ASN A 51 14.83 22.37 -1.01
CA ASN A 51 14.33 23.60 -0.42
C ASN A 51 14.38 23.53 1.12
N LYS A 52 15.11 24.47 1.74
CA LYS A 52 15.36 24.47 3.19
C LYS A 52 14.10 24.63 4.03
N GLU A 53 13.10 25.37 3.54
CA GLU A 53 11.83 25.59 4.23
C GLU A 53 10.90 24.39 4.05
N ALA A 54 10.69 23.97 2.80
CA ALA A 54 9.74 22.90 2.48
C ALA A 54 10.17 21.55 3.03
N LYS A 55 11.48 21.21 2.99
CA LYS A 55 12.01 19.87 3.33
C LYS A 55 11.47 19.29 4.64
N LYS A 56 11.30 20.11 5.67
CA LYS A 56 10.79 19.67 6.99
C LYS A 56 9.37 19.11 6.91
N TYR A 57 8.56 19.61 5.98
CA TYR A 57 7.14 19.29 5.84
C TYR A 57 6.87 18.20 4.81
N LEU A 58 7.91 17.70 4.14
CA LEU A 58 7.82 16.68 3.12
C LEU A 58 8.00 15.29 3.73
N VAL A 59 7.01 14.42 3.51
CA VAL A 59 7.10 13.00 3.87
C VAL A 59 7.72 12.20 2.74
N VAL A 60 8.68 11.35 3.08
CA VAL A 60 9.35 10.47 2.12
C VAL A 60 9.14 9.02 2.54
N VAL A 61 8.57 8.22 1.64
CA VAL A 61 8.26 6.81 1.90
C VAL A 61 9.12 5.96 0.98
N ARG A 62 9.96 5.09 1.56
CA ARG A 62 10.75 4.06 0.83
C ARG A 62 11.57 4.57 -0.36
N GLY A 63 12.02 5.81 -0.33
CA GLY A 63 12.91 6.38 -1.36
C GLY A 63 12.30 7.59 -2.03
N ARG A 64 11.01 7.79 -1.81
CA ARG A 64 10.19 8.55 -2.74
C ARG A 64 9.33 9.55 -2.00
N LEU A 65 9.40 10.79 -2.47
CA LEU A 65 8.59 11.88 -1.96
C LEU A 65 7.10 11.55 -2.12
N PHE A 66 6.31 11.77 -1.07
CA PHE A 66 4.87 11.49 -1.03
C PHE A 66 4.06 12.44 -1.92
N HIS A 67 4.16 12.20 -3.22
CA HIS A 67 3.43 12.86 -4.31
C HIS A 67 3.73 12.14 -5.65
N TYR A 68 4.84 11.40 -5.74
CA TYR A 68 5.12 10.47 -6.86
C TYR A 68 4.61 9.07 -6.51
N PHE A 69 3.49 8.64 -7.06
CA PHE A 69 2.86 7.38 -6.67
C PHE A 69 3.40 6.18 -7.49
N PRO A 70 3.70 5.03 -6.88
CA PRO A 70 4.03 3.82 -7.62
C PRO A 70 2.89 3.41 -8.57
N ARG A 71 3.21 2.84 -9.75
CA ARG A 71 2.19 2.31 -10.67
C ARG A 71 1.74 0.89 -10.32
N ASP A 72 2.58 0.13 -9.61
CA ASP A 72 2.15 -1.17 -9.09
C ASP A 72 1.05 -0.96 -8.03
N ASN A 73 -0.08 -1.64 -8.21
CA ASN A 73 -1.28 -1.41 -7.40
C ASN A 73 -1.05 -1.69 -5.90
N LYS A 74 -0.21 -2.69 -5.55
CA LYS A 74 0.07 -3.01 -4.15
C LYS A 74 1.07 -2.03 -3.57
N ALA A 75 2.12 -1.68 -4.33
CA ALA A 75 3.08 -0.67 -3.92
C ALA A 75 2.42 0.71 -3.74
N ASP A 76 1.47 1.09 -4.61
CA ASP A 76 0.67 2.32 -4.48
C ASP A 76 -0.16 2.31 -3.19
N TYR A 77 -0.86 1.21 -2.91
CA TYR A 77 -1.61 1.06 -1.67
C TYR A 77 -0.73 1.24 -0.44
N GLU A 78 0.38 0.52 -0.37
CA GLU A 78 1.29 0.58 0.78
C GLU A 78 1.92 1.98 0.92
N PHE A 79 2.42 2.54 -0.18
CA PHE A 79 3.03 3.86 -0.23
C PHE A 79 2.06 4.95 0.20
N PHE A 80 0.85 4.96 -0.38
CA PHE A 80 -0.18 5.95 -0.05
C PHE A 80 -0.57 5.87 1.43
N ASN A 81 -0.91 4.67 1.92
CA ASN A 81 -1.40 4.51 3.29
C ASN A 81 -0.32 4.88 4.31
N GLU A 82 0.94 4.51 4.05
CA GLU A 82 2.07 4.84 4.91
C GLU A 82 2.29 6.36 5.01
N GLY A 83 2.41 7.06 3.88
CA GLY A 83 2.66 8.50 3.89
C GLY A 83 1.47 9.32 4.37
N ALA A 84 0.24 8.99 3.96
CA ALA A 84 -0.96 9.67 4.46
C ALA A 84 -1.10 9.52 5.99
N ARG A 85 -0.81 8.33 6.52
CA ARG A 85 -0.80 8.09 7.97
C ARG A 85 0.23 8.95 8.70
N ILE A 86 1.44 9.08 8.14
CA ILE A 86 2.49 9.94 8.70
C ILE A 86 2.01 11.39 8.73
N TYR A 87 1.46 11.90 7.63
CA TYR A 87 0.91 13.25 7.58
C TYR A 87 -0.21 13.45 8.61
N PHE A 88 -1.20 12.56 8.67
CA PHE A 88 -2.27 12.65 9.68
C PHE A 88 -1.67 12.74 11.09
N ARG A 89 -0.72 11.88 11.45
CA ARG A 89 -0.06 11.92 12.76
C ARG A 89 0.64 13.25 13.03
N LYS A 90 1.41 13.76 12.07
CA LYS A 90 2.14 15.04 12.21
C LYS A 90 1.17 16.22 12.36
N ILE A 91 0.16 16.32 11.49
CA ILE A 91 -0.83 17.40 11.52
C ILE A 91 -1.58 17.40 12.86
N ILE A 92 -2.10 16.24 13.28
CA ILE A 92 -2.86 16.10 14.53
C ILE A 92 -1.99 16.40 15.75
N ALA A 93 -0.72 15.98 15.76
CA ALA A 93 0.19 16.24 16.85
C ALA A 93 0.49 17.73 17.03
N GLU A 94 0.68 18.48 15.94
CA GLU A 94 0.89 19.93 15.99
C GLU A 94 -0.40 20.66 16.43
N MET A 95 -1.56 20.27 15.90
CA MET A 95 -2.85 20.84 16.32
C MET A 95 -3.13 20.66 17.81
N ARG A 96 -2.85 19.47 18.36
CA ARG A 96 -3.03 19.18 19.80
C ARG A 96 -2.14 20.02 20.70
N GLN A 97 -1.01 20.51 20.17
CA GLN A 97 -0.10 21.43 20.87
C GLN A 97 -0.48 22.91 20.64
N GLY A 98 -1.50 23.18 19.83
CA GLY A 98 -1.89 24.55 19.45
C GLY A 98 -1.02 25.17 18.36
N HIS A 99 -0.10 24.41 17.76
CA HIS A 99 0.78 24.88 16.68
C HIS A 99 0.08 24.79 15.31
N TYR A 100 -0.98 25.56 15.13
CA TYR A 100 -1.80 25.53 13.91
C TYR A 100 -1.04 26.00 12.65
N ASP A 101 0.03 26.78 12.80
CA ASP A 101 0.89 27.21 11.70
C ASP A 101 1.73 26.05 11.14
N GLU A 102 2.34 25.25 12.02
CA GLU A 102 3.07 24.04 11.65
C GLU A 102 2.14 22.97 11.07
N ALA A 103 0.95 22.81 11.68
CA ALA A 103 -0.09 21.92 11.16
C ALA A 103 -0.50 22.33 9.74
N ALA A 104 -0.66 23.63 9.45
CA ALA A 104 -1.02 24.14 8.13
C ALA A 104 0.04 23.83 7.07
N ARG A 105 1.32 23.86 7.43
CA ARG A 105 2.43 23.54 6.53
C ARG A 105 2.43 22.06 6.13
N TYR A 106 2.26 21.15 7.09
CA TYR A 106 2.09 19.72 6.79
C TYR A 106 0.79 19.44 6.02
N ALA A 107 -0.31 20.09 6.40
CA ALA A 107 -1.60 19.89 5.76
C ALA A 107 -1.61 20.42 4.31
N GLY A 108 -0.90 21.52 4.04
CA GLY A 108 -0.68 22.02 2.68
C GLY A 108 0.15 21.05 1.83
N ALA A 109 1.22 20.48 2.39
CA ALA A 109 2.02 19.46 1.69
C ALA A 109 1.21 18.19 1.37
N LEU A 110 0.34 17.74 2.29
CA LEU A 110 -0.60 16.64 2.01
C LEU A 110 -1.67 17.05 0.98
N ALA A 111 -2.21 18.27 1.06
CA ALA A 111 -3.20 18.78 0.11
C ALA A 111 -2.67 18.74 -1.33
N HIS A 112 -1.43 19.18 -1.54
CA HIS A 112 -0.75 19.06 -2.84
C HIS A 112 -0.80 17.63 -3.37
N ALA A 113 -0.30 16.66 -2.59
CA ALA A 113 -0.28 15.26 -2.99
C ALA A 113 -1.69 14.71 -3.33
N LEU A 114 -2.77 15.23 -2.74
CA LEU A 114 -4.15 14.86 -3.07
C LEU A 114 -4.67 15.58 -4.33
N GLU A 115 -4.27 16.83 -4.52
CA GLU A 115 -4.61 17.65 -5.69
C GLU A 115 -4.02 17.06 -6.97
N ASP A 116 -2.78 16.58 -6.92
CA ASP A 116 -2.12 15.94 -8.06
C ASP A 116 -2.81 14.66 -8.53
N LEU A 117 -3.38 13.90 -7.61
CA LEU A 117 -4.18 12.73 -7.94
C LEU A 117 -5.45 13.09 -8.73
N SER A 118 -5.87 14.35 -8.65
CA SER A 118 -6.96 14.92 -9.46
C SER A 118 -6.46 15.59 -10.75
N GLN A 119 -5.16 15.74 -10.96
CA GLN A 119 -4.59 16.33 -12.16
C GLN A 119 -4.64 15.33 -13.33
N PRO A 120 -5.40 15.60 -14.41
CA PRO A 120 -5.57 14.60 -15.46
C PRO A 120 -4.29 14.18 -16.19
N GLN A 121 -3.26 15.03 -16.28
CA GLN A 121 -2.11 14.82 -17.18
C GLN A 121 -0.93 14.01 -16.61
N CYS A 122 -0.58 14.18 -15.33
CA CYS A 122 0.65 13.61 -14.76
C CYS A 122 0.33 12.56 -13.70
N HIS A 123 -0.01 13.01 -12.49
CA HIS A 123 -0.09 12.16 -11.31
C HIS A 123 -1.38 11.33 -11.23
N ALA A 124 -2.46 11.73 -11.93
CA ALA A 124 -3.60 10.84 -12.08
C ALA A 124 -3.25 9.55 -12.83
N LEU A 125 -2.22 9.54 -13.68
CA LEU A 125 -1.78 8.35 -14.42
C LEU A 125 -0.97 7.38 -13.56
N GLU A 126 -0.56 7.80 -12.37
CA GLU A 126 0.11 6.96 -11.39
C GLU A 126 -0.90 6.17 -10.54
N GLY A 127 -0.40 5.21 -9.76
CA GLY A 127 -1.20 4.45 -8.81
C GLY A 127 -2.06 3.34 -9.37
N VAL A 128 -3.07 2.93 -8.60
CA VAL A 128 -3.93 1.79 -8.94
C VAL A 128 -4.53 1.92 -10.35
N ASN A 129 -4.33 0.88 -11.18
CA ASN A 129 -4.72 0.85 -12.59
C ASN A 129 -4.16 2.02 -13.41
N GLY A 130 -3.04 2.59 -12.99
CA GLY A 130 -2.30 3.63 -13.70
C GLY A 130 -1.63 3.09 -14.96
N PHE A 131 -1.15 4.00 -15.80
CA PHE A 131 -0.46 3.67 -17.04
C PHE A 131 0.74 4.58 -17.27
N ALA A 132 1.64 4.15 -18.16
CA ALA A 132 2.84 4.92 -18.48
C ALA A 132 2.45 6.24 -19.18
N TRP A 133 3.16 7.33 -18.86
CA TRP A 133 2.91 8.63 -19.49
C TRP A 133 3.14 8.60 -21.00
N THR A 134 4.01 7.71 -21.47
CA THR A 134 4.29 7.49 -22.90
C THR A 134 3.06 7.05 -23.69
N ILE A 135 2.01 6.54 -23.04
CA ILE A 135 0.72 6.29 -23.71
C ILE A 135 0.07 7.58 -24.19
N LEU A 136 0.29 8.70 -23.49
CA LEU A 136 -0.20 9.98 -23.96
C LEU A 136 0.53 10.41 -25.22
N ASP A 137 1.86 10.27 -25.23
CA ASP A 137 2.67 10.57 -26.40
C ASP A 137 2.20 9.75 -27.62
N GLU A 138 1.94 8.46 -27.43
CA GLU A 138 1.51 7.56 -28.50
C GLU A 138 0.11 7.87 -29.05
N LEU A 139 -0.84 8.21 -28.15
CA LEU A 139 -2.26 8.34 -28.54
C LEU A 139 -2.68 9.77 -28.90
N PHE A 140 -1.97 10.77 -28.40
CA PHE A 140 -2.42 12.16 -28.44
C PHE A 140 -1.39 13.16 -28.99
N THR A 141 -0.14 12.75 -29.25
CA THR A 141 0.81 13.65 -29.93
C THR A 141 0.31 13.97 -31.34
N PRO A 142 0.22 15.25 -31.73
CA PRO A 142 -0.14 15.61 -33.11
C PRO A 142 0.83 15.03 -34.13
N GLU A 143 0.33 14.61 -35.30
CA GLU A 143 1.13 14.02 -36.38
C GLU A 143 2.24 14.96 -36.90
N ASP A 144 2.08 16.27 -36.70
CA ASP A 144 3.08 17.29 -37.05
C ASP A 144 4.32 17.29 -36.14
N GLN A 145 4.36 16.40 -35.13
CA GLN A 145 5.44 16.23 -34.16
C GLN A 145 5.90 17.54 -33.51
N THR A 146 4.97 18.47 -33.26
CA THR A 146 5.29 19.68 -32.50
C THR A 146 5.60 19.32 -31.03
N TRP A 147 6.88 19.07 -30.70
CA TRP A 147 7.33 18.64 -29.36
C TRP A 147 7.02 19.64 -28.24
N ASN A 148 6.87 20.93 -28.56
CA ASN A 148 6.37 21.93 -27.61
C ASN A 148 4.89 21.76 -27.28
N ARG A 149 4.22 20.78 -27.90
CA ARG A 149 2.82 20.42 -27.70
C ARG A 149 2.60 19.02 -27.12
N ALA A 150 3.61 18.40 -26.51
CA ALA A 150 3.42 17.09 -25.91
C ALA A 150 2.32 17.14 -24.82
N PRO A 151 1.46 16.12 -24.67
CA PRO A 151 0.32 16.11 -23.74
C PRO A 151 0.66 16.55 -22.31
N GLN A 152 1.85 16.18 -21.85
CA GLN A 152 2.44 16.49 -20.54
C GLN A 152 2.82 17.98 -20.36
N SER A 153 2.98 18.73 -21.45
CA SER A 153 3.47 20.12 -21.42
C SER A 153 2.46 21.16 -21.93
N VAL A 154 1.28 20.76 -22.43
CA VAL A 154 0.33 21.71 -23.06
C VAL A 154 -0.82 22.16 -22.18
N ILE A 155 -1.09 21.46 -21.08
CA ILE A 155 -2.21 21.78 -20.21
C ILE A 155 -1.68 22.60 -19.02
N SER A 156 -1.85 23.93 -19.12
CA SER A 156 -1.75 24.83 -17.98
C SER A 156 -3.05 25.59 -17.84
N LEU A 157 -3.72 25.39 -16.70
CA LEU A 157 -4.95 26.08 -16.33
C LEU A 157 -4.67 27.28 -15.39
N ASP A 158 -3.38 27.54 -15.10
CA ASP A 158 -2.92 28.46 -14.06
C ASP A 158 -3.37 29.90 -14.26
N GLY A 159 -3.42 30.33 -15.53
CA GLY A 159 -3.78 31.69 -15.91
C GLY A 159 -5.26 31.87 -16.26
N ASN A 160 -6.07 30.80 -16.33
CA ASN A 160 -7.46 30.94 -16.78
C ASN A 160 -8.38 31.32 -15.61
N THR A 161 -9.02 32.48 -15.71
CA THR A 161 -9.99 33.00 -14.74
C THR A 161 -11.27 32.18 -14.69
N ASN A 162 -11.57 31.40 -15.72
CA ASN A 162 -12.74 30.52 -15.79
C ASN A 162 -12.55 29.22 -15.01
N PHE A 163 -11.32 28.89 -14.60
CA PHE A 163 -11.07 27.77 -13.70
C PHE A 163 -11.43 28.18 -12.26
N GLN A 164 -12.70 27.95 -11.90
CA GLN A 164 -13.28 28.21 -10.58
C GLN A 164 -13.73 26.90 -9.96
N VAL A 165 -13.10 26.52 -8.84
CA VAL A 165 -13.48 25.33 -8.09
C VAL A 165 -14.47 25.77 -7.02
N ASP A 166 -15.71 25.29 -7.15
CA ASP A 166 -16.78 25.54 -6.19
C ASP A 166 -17.34 24.20 -5.71
N LEU A 167 -17.46 24.08 -4.39
CA LEU A 167 -17.98 22.90 -3.73
C LEU A 167 -19.46 23.02 -3.33
N GLY A 168 -20.06 24.22 -3.49
CA GLY A 168 -21.45 24.46 -3.15
C GLY A 168 -21.76 24.17 -1.68
N ASP A 169 -22.77 23.35 -1.43
CA ASP A 169 -23.21 22.92 -0.10
C ASP A 169 -22.52 21.65 0.41
N TYR A 170 -21.39 21.27 -0.19
CA TYR A 170 -20.65 20.08 0.22
C TYR A 170 -20.28 20.14 1.70
N LYS A 171 -20.62 19.09 2.43
CA LYS A 171 -20.20 18.90 3.82
C LYS A 171 -19.00 17.96 3.86
N PRO A 172 -17.85 18.40 4.40
CA PRO A 172 -16.72 17.51 4.66
C PRO A 172 -17.15 16.29 5.47
N ARG A 173 -16.51 15.16 5.19
CA ARG A 173 -16.83 13.86 5.79
C ARG A 173 -15.68 13.37 6.64
N LEU A 174 -15.99 12.90 7.84
CA LEU A 174 -15.02 12.23 8.68
C LEU A 174 -14.52 10.94 7.99
N LEU A 175 -13.21 10.79 7.85
CA LEU A 175 -12.58 9.64 7.18
C LEU A 175 -12.17 8.53 8.16
N GLY A 176 -12.16 8.80 9.46
CA GLY A 176 -11.77 7.85 10.49
C GLY A 176 -11.49 8.54 11.80
N THR A 177 -11.47 7.76 12.88
CA THR A 177 -11.08 8.24 14.23
C THR A 177 -9.65 7.85 14.59
N HIS A 178 -8.92 7.32 13.61
CA HIS A 178 -7.54 6.91 13.74
C HIS A 178 -6.78 7.11 12.43
N PRO A 179 -5.48 7.44 12.46
CA PRO A 179 -4.68 7.66 11.26
C PRO A 179 -4.72 6.53 10.23
N ASP A 180 -4.66 5.25 10.66
CA ASP A 180 -4.74 4.12 9.72
C ASP A 180 -6.11 3.98 9.02
N GLU A 181 -7.20 4.30 9.72
CA GLU A 181 -8.53 4.27 9.11
C GLU A 181 -8.71 5.44 8.14
N ALA A 182 -8.33 6.64 8.57
CA ALA A 182 -8.38 7.85 7.76
C ALA A 182 -7.53 7.71 6.50
N ALA A 183 -6.29 7.21 6.61
CA ALA A 183 -5.42 6.95 5.46
C ALA A 183 -6.04 5.94 4.48
N PHE A 184 -6.64 4.86 4.98
CA PHE A 184 -7.29 3.86 4.13
C PHE A 184 -8.51 4.39 3.39
N ARG A 185 -9.41 5.12 4.08
CA ARG A 185 -10.58 5.72 3.42
C ARG A 185 -10.15 6.80 2.44
N LEU A 186 -9.14 7.60 2.78
CA LEU A 186 -8.58 8.61 1.89
C LEU A 186 -7.99 7.98 0.62
N TYR A 187 -7.23 6.87 0.76
CA TYR A 187 -6.70 6.11 -0.38
C TYR A 187 -7.81 5.63 -1.32
N GLN A 188 -8.85 5.00 -0.77
CA GLN A 188 -9.93 4.45 -1.59
C GLN A 188 -10.69 5.54 -2.35
N ARG A 189 -10.84 6.72 -1.74
CA ARG A 189 -11.41 7.87 -2.43
C ARG A 189 -10.45 8.48 -3.45
N SER A 190 -9.15 8.55 -3.16
CA SER A 190 -8.14 9.04 -4.12
C SER A 190 -8.04 8.16 -5.37
N CYS A 191 -8.19 6.84 -5.23
CA CYS A 191 -8.32 5.90 -6.34
C CYS A 191 -9.51 6.23 -7.26
N ARG A 192 -10.64 6.68 -6.69
CA ARG A 192 -11.82 7.11 -7.47
C ARG A 192 -11.57 8.45 -8.16
N VAL A 193 -10.93 9.40 -7.49
CA VAL A 193 -10.58 10.71 -8.06
C VAL A 193 -9.62 10.55 -9.24
N ARG A 194 -8.58 9.72 -9.12
CA ARG A 194 -7.70 9.36 -10.24
C ARG A 194 -8.47 8.82 -11.44
N ARG A 195 -9.46 7.95 -11.21
CA ARG A 195 -10.33 7.44 -12.28
C ARG A 195 -11.16 8.54 -12.96
N ILE A 196 -11.63 9.53 -12.19
CA ILE A 196 -12.37 10.70 -12.73
C ILE A 196 -11.41 11.57 -13.55
N ALA A 197 -10.22 11.86 -13.03
CA ALA A 197 -9.19 12.64 -13.72
C ALA A 197 -8.75 11.98 -15.03
N ARG A 198 -8.48 10.66 -15.03
CA ARG A 198 -8.17 9.90 -16.26
C ARG A 198 -9.28 9.99 -17.32
N LYS A 199 -10.56 10.01 -16.91
CA LYS A 199 -11.70 10.15 -17.84
C LYS A 199 -11.84 11.56 -18.40
N ALA A 200 -11.35 12.57 -17.70
CA ALA A 200 -11.31 13.94 -18.19
C ALA A 200 -10.20 14.17 -19.23
N LEU A 201 -9.21 13.27 -19.30
CA LEU A 201 -8.03 13.47 -20.13
C LEU A 201 -8.33 13.54 -21.65
N PRO A 202 -9.10 12.62 -22.28
CA PRO A 202 -9.40 12.74 -23.71
C PRO A 202 -10.10 14.05 -24.11
N PRO A 203 -11.22 14.47 -23.49
CA PRO A 203 -11.86 15.73 -23.88
C PRO A 203 -10.98 16.96 -23.59
N MET A 204 -10.19 16.93 -22.51
CA MET A 204 -9.27 18.03 -22.19
C MET A 204 -8.15 18.16 -23.24
N LEU A 205 -7.49 17.06 -23.61
CA LEU A 205 -6.43 17.08 -24.64
C LEU A 205 -6.98 17.51 -26.00
N THR A 206 -8.13 16.96 -26.43
CA THR A 206 -8.78 17.36 -27.68
C THR A 206 -9.03 18.87 -27.73
N ALA A 207 -9.58 19.45 -26.64
CA ALA A 207 -9.81 20.88 -26.56
C ALA A 207 -8.51 21.70 -26.56
N THR A 208 -7.50 21.26 -25.80
CA THR A 208 -6.18 21.91 -25.77
C THR A 208 -5.53 21.94 -27.16
N TYR A 209 -5.57 20.84 -27.92
CA TYR A 209 -5.01 20.79 -29.27
C TYR A 209 -5.80 21.61 -30.30
N ALA A 210 -7.11 21.74 -30.11
CA ALA A 210 -7.95 22.64 -30.89
C ALA A 210 -7.73 24.13 -30.54
N GLY A 211 -6.94 24.44 -29.50
CA GLY A 211 -6.76 25.80 -28.99
C GLY A 211 -7.94 26.32 -28.16
N ASP A 212 -8.91 25.47 -27.85
CA ASP A 212 -10.09 25.79 -27.04
C ASP A 212 -9.77 25.67 -25.54
N LYS A 213 -9.24 26.76 -24.98
CA LYS A 213 -8.84 26.83 -23.57
C LYS A 213 -10.02 26.71 -22.61
N ASP A 214 -11.20 27.17 -22.99
CA ASP A 214 -12.37 27.15 -22.12
C ASP A 214 -12.97 25.74 -22.05
N ALA A 215 -13.07 25.03 -23.17
CA ALA A 215 -13.46 23.63 -23.16
C ALA A 215 -12.45 22.76 -22.39
N ALA A 216 -11.15 23.05 -22.48
CA ALA A 216 -10.13 22.38 -21.68
C ALA A 216 -10.31 22.62 -20.17
N VAL A 217 -10.60 23.86 -19.75
CA VAL A 217 -10.97 24.19 -18.37
C VAL A 217 -12.19 23.39 -17.93
N GLN A 218 -13.28 23.40 -18.71
CA GLN A 218 -14.52 22.71 -18.36
C GLN A 218 -14.31 21.21 -18.18
N ALA A 219 -13.46 20.58 -19.02
CA ALA A 219 -13.09 19.18 -18.85
C ALA A 219 -12.34 18.91 -17.53
N GLY A 220 -11.49 19.85 -17.10
CA GLY A 220 -10.70 19.77 -15.87
C GLY A 220 -11.44 20.13 -14.57
N LEU A 221 -12.60 20.77 -14.62
CA LEU A 221 -13.31 21.22 -13.41
C LEU A 221 -13.81 20.06 -12.55
N ARG A 222 -14.41 19.03 -13.15
CA ARG A 222 -14.94 17.89 -12.40
C ARG A 222 -13.87 17.20 -11.52
N PRO A 223 -12.70 16.81 -12.05
CA PRO A 223 -11.69 16.20 -11.18
C PRO A 223 -11.17 17.19 -10.12
N ALA A 224 -11.02 18.48 -10.42
CA ALA A 224 -10.62 19.49 -9.43
C ALA A 224 -11.61 19.62 -8.27
N ILE A 225 -12.91 19.61 -8.55
CA ILE A 225 -13.98 19.61 -7.54
C ILE A 225 -13.86 18.35 -6.64
N GLU A 226 -13.63 17.18 -7.24
CA GLU A 226 -13.46 15.95 -6.46
C GLU A 226 -12.14 15.95 -5.65
N GLY A 227 -11.08 16.59 -6.17
CA GLY A 227 -9.85 16.86 -5.43
C GLY A 227 -10.09 17.78 -4.22
N ALA A 228 -10.82 18.88 -4.41
CA ALA A 228 -11.18 19.80 -3.32
C ALA A 228 -12.01 19.11 -2.24
N ARG A 229 -12.92 18.19 -2.61
CA ARG A 229 -13.64 17.37 -1.64
C ARG A 229 -12.69 16.50 -0.80
N LEU A 230 -11.73 15.81 -1.43
CA LEU A 230 -10.72 15.02 -0.70
C LEU A 230 -9.94 15.87 0.31
N VAL A 231 -9.49 17.05 -0.12
CA VAL A 231 -8.74 17.97 0.74
C VAL A 231 -9.61 18.47 1.89
N ALA A 232 -10.87 18.79 1.65
CA ALA A 232 -11.80 19.25 2.68
C ALA A 232 -12.04 18.16 3.74
N ASP A 233 -12.25 16.91 3.30
CA ASP A 233 -12.43 15.78 4.20
C ASP A 233 -11.16 15.50 5.02
N MET A 234 -9.98 15.67 4.40
CA MET A 234 -8.70 15.54 5.08
C MET A 234 -8.54 16.60 6.19
N PHE A 235 -8.82 17.87 5.90
CA PHE A 235 -8.77 18.94 6.90
C PHE A 235 -9.75 18.71 8.06
N HIS A 236 -11.00 18.41 7.73
CA HIS A 236 -12.03 18.13 8.72
C HIS A 236 -11.68 16.90 9.59
N THR A 237 -11.19 15.83 8.98
CA THR A 237 -10.75 14.64 9.72
C THR A 237 -9.57 14.95 10.65
N CYS A 238 -8.59 15.75 10.22
CA CYS A 238 -7.49 16.18 11.09
C CYS A 238 -8.01 16.96 12.30
N PHE A 239 -8.94 17.89 12.08
CA PHE A 239 -9.52 18.70 13.14
C PHE A 239 -10.30 17.85 14.14
N ALA A 240 -11.20 17.00 13.64
CA ALA A 240 -11.99 16.07 14.46
C ALA A 240 -11.07 15.19 15.34
N MET A 241 -10.01 14.61 14.76
CA MET A 241 -9.07 13.78 15.52
C MET A 241 -8.15 14.56 16.49
N ALA A 242 -7.92 15.86 16.27
CA ALA A 242 -7.08 16.70 17.12
C ALA A 242 -7.76 17.17 18.40
N GLY A 243 -9.05 16.92 18.57
CA GLY A 243 -9.84 17.40 19.72
C GLY A 243 -11.11 18.15 19.30
N GLY A 244 -11.40 18.21 18.00
CA GLY A 244 -12.70 18.64 17.49
C GLY A 244 -13.83 17.70 17.90
N GLN A 245 -15.07 18.18 17.79
CA GLN A 245 -16.25 17.36 18.04
C GLN A 245 -16.49 16.41 16.86
N ILE A 246 -16.67 15.12 17.16
CA ILE A 246 -17.19 14.12 16.23
C ILE A 246 -18.68 13.96 16.55
N THR A 247 -19.54 14.17 15.57
CA THR A 247 -20.98 14.00 15.73
C THR A 247 -21.37 12.52 15.74
N PRO A 248 -22.47 12.15 16.40
CA PRO A 248 -23.00 10.78 16.34
C PRO A 248 -23.27 10.30 14.91
N GLU A 249 -23.71 11.21 14.03
CA GLU A 249 -23.98 10.92 12.62
C GLU A 249 -22.69 10.56 11.87
N GLU A 250 -21.59 11.30 12.09
CA GLU A 250 -20.29 11.00 11.49
C GLU A 250 -19.72 9.68 11.99
N GLU A 251 -19.84 9.40 13.29
CA GLU A 251 -19.40 8.13 13.87
C GLU A 251 -20.22 6.96 13.28
N ALA A 252 -21.53 7.12 13.13
CA ALA A 252 -22.41 6.13 12.50
C ALA A 252 -22.05 5.86 11.03
N GLU A 253 -21.63 6.87 10.27
CA GLU A 253 -21.15 6.70 8.89
C GLU A 253 -19.89 5.83 8.80
N LEU A 254 -19.13 5.69 9.89
CA LEU A 254 -17.90 4.91 9.93
C LEU A 254 -18.13 3.45 10.31
N GLU A 255 -19.27 3.10 10.91
CA GLU A 255 -19.57 1.74 11.40
C GLU A 255 -19.41 0.67 10.34
N THR A 256 -19.76 1.00 9.09
CA THR A 256 -19.63 0.08 7.96
C THR A 256 -18.92 0.72 6.78
N LEU A 257 -18.26 -0.11 5.98
CA LEU A 257 -17.69 0.30 4.71
C LEU A 257 -18.11 -0.65 3.60
N ASP A 258 -18.87 -0.10 2.65
CA ASP A 258 -19.38 -0.82 1.50
C ASP A 258 -18.26 -1.14 0.51
N LEU A 259 -18.01 -2.42 0.25
CA LEU A 259 -16.94 -2.88 -0.64
C LEU A 259 -17.16 -2.40 -2.09
N THR A 260 -18.41 -2.15 -2.50
CA THR A 260 -18.72 -1.61 -3.83
C THR A 260 -18.27 -0.17 -4.02
N SER A 261 -17.98 0.54 -2.92
CA SER A 261 -17.43 1.89 -2.95
C SER A 261 -15.89 1.91 -3.09
N LEU A 262 -15.24 0.74 -3.01
CA LEU A 262 -13.79 0.60 -3.01
C LEU A 262 -13.26 0.19 -4.38
N VAL A 263 -12.02 0.57 -4.67
CA VAL A 263 -11.29 0.15 -5.86
C VAL A 263 -10.45 -1.09 -5.52
N PRO A 264 -10.64 -2.22 -6.23
CA PRO A 264 -9.83 -3.41 -6.01
C PRO A 264 -8.38 -3.16 -6.44
N ILE A 265 -7.45 -3.73 -5.67
CA ILE A 265 -5.99 -3.69 -5.96
C ILE A 265 -5.63 -4.71 -7.04
N THR A 266 -6.42 -5.77 -7.18
CA THR A 266 -6.33 -6.66 -8.33
C THR A 266 -7.71 -6.72 -8.96
N ALA A 267 -7.85 -6.14 -10.14
CA ALA A 267 -9.05 -6.29 -10.97
C ALA A 267 -8.87 -7.51 -11.89
N PRO A 268 -9.96 -8.18 -12.31
CA PRO A 268 -9.85 -9.31 -13.21
C PRO A 268 -9.35 -8.88 -14.58
N THR A 269 -8.39 -9.63 -15.14
CA THR A 269 -7.83 -9.42 -16.49
C THR A 269 -8.40 -10.37 -17.53
N LEU A 270 -9.43 -11.16 -17.17
CA LEU A 270 -9.94 -12.25 -17.99
C LEU A 270 -11.15 -11.84 -18.85
N ILE A 271 -11.13 -12.31 -20.10
CA ILE A 271 -12.27 -12.27 -21.03
C ILE A 271 -13.12 -13.53 -20.79
N SER A 272 -13.85 -13.57 -19.67
CA SER A 272 -14.77 -14.69 -19.36
C SER A 272 -16.21 -14.36 -19.69
N ILE A 273 -16.93 -15.29 -20.32
CA ILE A 273 -18.40 -15.24 -20.33
C ILE A 273 -18.87 -15.42 -18.87
N PRO A 274 -19.90 -14.68 -18.41
CA PRO A 274 -20.73 -13.72 -19.15
C PRO A 274 -20.23 -12.26 -19.18
N TYR A 275 -19.12 -11.93 -18.51
CA TYR A 275 -18.70 -10.55 -18.22
C TYR A 275 -17.41 -10.12 -18.95
N ARG A 276 -17.25 -10.57 -20.20
CA ARG A 276 -15.99 -10.57 -20.98
C ARG A 276 -15.12 -9.29 -20.99
N PHE A 277 -15.70 -8.11 -20.81
CA PHE A 277 -14.97 -6.83 -20.87
C PHE A 277 -15.20 -5.92 -19.65
N SER A 278 -16.14 -6.31 -18.79
CA SER A 278 -16.50 -5.57 -17.57
C SER A 278 -16.74 -6.62 -16.47
N PRO A 279 -15.68 -7.27 -15.98
CA PRO A 279 -15.80 -8.47 -15.14
C PRO A 279 -16.45 -8.19 -13.78
N LEU A 280 -16.52 -6.92 -13.37
CA LEU A 280 -17.16 -6.46 -12.14
C LEU A 280 -18.32 -5.50 -12.48
N ALA A 281 -19.55 -5.91 -12.24
CA ALA A 281 -20.74 -5.06 -12.34
C ALA A 281 -21.20 -4.65 -10.94
N TYR A 282 -21.13 -3.35 -10.63
CA TYR A 282 -21.49 -2.83 -9.31
C TYR A 282 -22.97 -2.48 -9.25
N GLY A 283 -23.69 -2.99 -8.25
CA GLY A 283 -25.12 -2.73 -8.04
C GLY A 283 -26.05 -3.48 -8.99
N CYS A 284 -25.52 -4.31 -9.90
CA CYS A 284 -26.30 -5.10 -10.85
C CYS A 284 -25.57 -6.39 -11.24
N SER A 285 -26.31 -7.29 -11.89
CA SER A 285 -25.76 -8.32 -12.78
C SER A 285 -26.02 -7.91 -14.23
N VAL A 286 -25.40 -8.58 -15.19
CA VAL A 286 -25.68 -8.34 -16.61
C VAL A 286 -26.13 -9.62 -17.31
N THR A 287 -27.04 -9.50 -18.27
CA THR A 287 -27.38 -10.59 -19.21
C THR A 287 -26.25 -10.83 -20.21
N MET A 288 -26.38 -11.87 -21.04
CA MET A 288 -25.46 -12.13 -22.16
C MET A 288 -25.38 -10.97 -23.15
N ASP A 289 -26.46 -10.22 -23.32
CA ASP A 289 -26.52 -9.00 -24.15
C ASP A 289 -25.98 -7.76 -23.42
N ARG A 290 -25.39 -7.94 -22.23
CA ARG A 290 -24.89 -6.88 -21.33
C ARG A 290 -25.96 -5.90 -20.85
N LYS A 291 -27.23 -6.31 -20.82
CA LYS A 291 -28.30 -5.51 -20.20
C LYS A 291 -28.22 -5.65 -18.68
N PRO A 292 -28.21 -4.54 -17.91
CA PRO A 292 -28.19 -4.62 -16.46
C PRO A 292 -29.52 -5.20 -15.95
N VAL A 293 -29.42 -6.10 -14.98
CA VAL A 293 -30.54 -6.69 -14.25
C VAL A 293 -30.27 -6.66 -12.75
N PRO A 294 -31.32 -6.68 -11.89
CA PRO A 294 -31.12 -6.70 -10.45
C PRO A 294 -30.29 -7.92 -10.01
N MET A 295 -29.44 -7.75 -9.00
CA MET A 295 -28.75 -8.88 -8.38
C MET A 295 -29.76 -9.71 -7.59
N LEU A 296 -30.12 -10.88 -8.11
CA LEU A 296 -31.13 -11.75 -7.52
C LEU A 296 -30.48 -13.04 -6.98
N LEU A 297 -30.57 -13.26 -5.68
CA LEU A 297 -30.06 -14.46 -5.03
C LEU A 297 -31.21 -15.26 -4.39
N ARG A 298 -31.08 -16.58 -4.38
CA ARG A 298 -32.05 -17.46 -3.72
C ARG A 298 -31.63 -17.72 -2.28
N LEU A 299 -32.44 -17.32 -1.30
CA LEU A 299 -32.16 -17.46 0.13
C LEU A 299 -33.14 -18.45 0.79
N PRO A 300 -32.77 -19.07 1.92
CA PRO A 300 -33.73 -19.80 2.74
C PRO A 300 -34.76 -18.83 3.33
N GLY A 301 -36.04 -19.12 3.15
CA GLY A 301 -37.14 -18.37 3.75
C GLY A 301 -37.34 -18.70 5.22
N ALA A 302 -38.11 -17.85 5.92
CA ALA A 302 -38.41 -18.04 7.34
C ALA A 302 -39.18 -19.35 7.62
N ASP A 303 -39.93 -19.85 6.64
CA ASP A 303 -40.63 -21.14 6.65
C ASP A 303 -39.78 -22.29 6.08
N GLY A 304 -38.50 -22.05 5.81
CA GLY A 304 -37.58 -22.98 5.15
C GLY A 304 -37.75 -23.08 3.63
N LYS A 305 -38.71 -22.38 3.02
CA LYS A 305 -38.88 -22.38 1.56
C LYS A 305 -37.95 -21.38 0.91
N ALA A 306 -37.35 -21.75 -0.22
CA ALA A 306 -36.47 -20.84 -0.94
C ALA A 306 -37.22 -19.59 -1.44
N MET A 307 -36.65 -18.42 -1.20
CA MET A 307 -37.15 -17.13 -1.70
C MET A 307 -36.10 -16.43 -2.56
N ASP A 308 -36.52 -15.79 -3.64
CA ASP A 308 -35.63 -14.98 -4.47
C ASP A 308 -35.59 -13.55 -3.90
N THR A 309 -34.40 -13.06 -3.56
CA THR A 309 -34.17 -11.77 -2.89
C THR A 309 -33.28 -10.87 -3.74
N VAL A 310 -33.73 -9.62 -3.93
CA VAL A 310 -32.99 -8.60 -4.66
C VAL A 310 -32.02 -7.87 -3.75
N PHE A 311 -30.77 -7.79 -4.16
CA PHE A 311 -29.73 -7.01 -3.50
C PHE A 311 -29.48 -5.69 -4.26
N LYS A 312 -29.72 -4.55 -3.60
CA LYS A 312 -29.43 -3.21 -4.18
C LYS A 312 -27.94 -2.88 -4.22
N LYS A 313 -27.17 -3.49 -3.32
CA LYS A 313 -25.72 -3.33 -3.17
C LYS A 313 -25.04 -4.68 -3.36
N GLY A 314 -23.92 -4.69 -4.07
CA GLY A 314 -23.21 -5.91 -4.40
C GLY A 314 -22.44 -5.82 -5.70
N ILE A 315 -21.80 -6.92 -6.04
CA ILE A 315 -20.99 -7.08 -7.25
C ILE A 315 -21.48 -8.31 -8.00
N GLY A 316 -22.04 -8.10 -9.19
CA GLY A 316 -22.29 -9.15 -10.17
C GLY A 316 -21.02 -9.44 -10.96
N THR A 317 -20.68 -10.72 -11.11
CA THR A 317 -19.45 -11.17 -11.78
C THR A 317 -19.68 -12.45 -12.58
N GLY A 318 -18.75 -12.75 -13.49
CA GLY A 318 -18.59 -14.08 -14.07
C GLY A 318 -17.58 -14.91 -13.27
N CYS A 319 -17.00 -15.92 -13.92
CA CYS A 319 -15.82 -16.57 -13.36
C CYS A 319 -14.60 -15.63 -13.45
N CYS A 320 -14.12 -15.15 -12.31
CA CYS A 320 -13.02 -14.21 -12.21
C CYS A 320 -12.40 -14.23 -10.80
N ALA A 321 -11.29 -13.51 -10.62
CA ALA A 321 -10.71 -13.24 -9.31
C ALA A 321 -10.40 -11.75 -9.16
N PHE A 322 -10.66 -11.19 -7.99
CA PHE A 322 -10.34 -9.81 -7.63
C PHE A 322 -10.04 -9.69 -6.14
N SER A 323 -9.31 -8.66 -5.73
CA SER A 323 -8.91 -8.53 -4.32
C SER A 323 -8.76 -7.10 -3.84
N TYR A 324 -8.85 -6.96 -2.53
CA TYR A 324 -8.61 -5.74 -1.76
C TYR A 324 -7.51 -6.00 -0.73
N GLU A 325 -6.70 -4.99 -0.44
CA GLU A 325 -5.84 -4.97 0.74
C GLU A 325 -6.55 -4.17 1.84
N ILE A 326 -6.47 -4.68 3.07
CA ILE A 326 -7.19 -4.15 4.23
C ILE A 326 -6.16 -3.82 5.32
N PRO A 327 -6.23 -2.64 5.97
CA PRO A 327 -5.33 -2.31 7.07
C PRO A 327 -5.63 -3.19 8.30
N ALA A 328 -4.59 -3.56 9.03
CA ALA A 328 -4.73 -4.23 10.32
C ALA A 328 -5.33 -3.28 11.38
N GLY A 329 -6.14 -3.81 12.28
CA GLY A 329 -6.68 -3.05 13.42
C GLY A 329 -7.73 -1.99 13.08
N VAL A 330 -8.28 -1.97 11.86
CA VAL A 330 -9.32 -1.00 11.46
C VAL A 330 -10.71 -1.65 11.37
N PHE A 331 -10.79 -2.88 10.83
CA PHE A 331 -12.05 -3.58 10.62
C PHE A 331 -12.09 -4.88 11.42
N LYS A 332 -13.21 -5.17 12.06
CA LYS A 332 -13.44 -6.39 12.83
C LYS A 332 -13.73 -7.57 11.92
N GLU A 333 -14.65 -7.37 10.99
CA GLU A 333 -15.18 -8.44 10.15
C GLU A 333 -15.53 -7.95 8.74
N PHE A 334 -15.51 -8.88 7.80
CA PHE A 334 -16.11 -8.76 6.49
C PHE A 334 -17.39 -9.59 6.46
N ARG A 335 -18.46 -9.05 5.88
CA ARG A 335 -19.74 -9.73 5.69
C ARG A 335 -20.22 -9.64 4.26
N CYS A 336 -20.79 -10.71 3.72
CA CYS A 336 -21.55 -10.67 2.46
C CYS A 336 -22.51 -11.86 2.33
N THR A 337 -23.33 -11.83 1.29
CA THR A 337 -24.10 -12.99 0.81
C THR A 337 -23.56 -13.39 -0.55
N ALA A 338 -23.10 -14.63 -0.71
CA ALA A 338 -22.56 -15.14 -1.96
C ALA A 338 -23.46 -16.20 -2.59
N GLY A 339 -23.68 -16.14 -3.89
CA GLY A 339 -24.42 -17.18 -4.59
C GLY A 339 -24.46 -17.04 -6.10
N LEU A 340 -25.11 -18.01 -6.72
CA LEU A 340 -25.45 -18.00 -8.14
C LEU A 340 -26.72 -17.16 -8.36
N HIS A 341 -26.73 -16.34 -9.41
CA HIS A 341 -27.90 -15.56 -9.76
C HIS A 341 -29.13 -16.47 -10.02
N ALA A 342 -30.26 -16.20 -9.33
CA ALA A 342 -31.38 -17.12 -9.24
C ALA A 342 -32.04 -17.47 -10.60
N THR A 343 -32.13 -16.49 -11.52
CA THR A 343 -32.68 -16.70 -12.87
C THR A 343 -31.61 -16.93 -13.93
N LEU A 344 -30.58 -16.09 -14.02
CA LEU A 344 -29.51 -16.28 -15.02
C LEU A 344 -28.74 -17.61 -14.87
N GLY A 345 -28.71 -18.17 -13.66
CA GLY A 345 -28.13 -19.48 -13.39
C GLY A 345 -28.92 -20.68 -13.96
N THR A 346 -30.14 -20.48 -14.48
CA THR A 346 -30.98 -21.55 -15.07
C THR A 346 -30.77 -21.73 -16.57
N HIS A 347 -29.77 -21.05 -17.15
CA HIS A 347 -29.45 -21.15 -18.57
C HIS A 347 -29.22 -22.61 -19.02
N ALA A 348 -29.60 -22.95 -20.26
CA ALA A 348 -29.63 -24.32 -20.78
C ALA A 348 -28.29 -25.07 -20.72
N ARG A 349 -27.17 -24.33 -20.74
CA ARG A 349 -25.81 -24.90 -20.58
C ARG A 349 -25.53 -25.44 -19.16
N GLY A 350 -26.38 -25.12 -18.19
CA GLY A 350 -26.26 -25.52 -16.80
C GLY A 350 -25.20 -24.72 -16.04
N ALA A 351 -25.61 -24.09 -14.94
CA ALA A 351 -24.65 -23.45 -14.03
C ALA A 351 -23.81 -24.48 -13.30
N ASN A 352 -22.53 -24.14 -13.18
CA ASN A 352 -21.57 -24.98 -12.49
C ASN A 352 -20.45 -24.09 -11.93
N LEU A 353 -20.77 -23.41 -10.83
CA LEU A 353 -19.99 -22.31 -10.26
C LEU A 353 -19.47 -22.71 -8.88
N ARG A 354 -18.17 -22.53 -8.64
CA ARG A 354 -17.58 -22.54 -7.30
C ARG A 354 -17.15 -21.12 -6.95
N MET A 355 -17.55 -20.66 -5.77
CA MET A 355 -17.14 -19.39 -5.20
C MET A 355 -16.26 -19.66 -3.99
N SER A 356 -15.19 -18.89 -3.83
CA SER A 356 -14.37 -18.92 -2.61
C SER A 356 -13.87 -17.53 -2.24
N ILE A 357 -13.56 -17.37 -0.96
CA ILE A 357 -12.87 -16.20 -0.44
C ILE A 357 -11.58 -16.67 0.21
N LYS A 358 -10.47 -16.03 -0.18
CA LYS A 358 -9.17 -16.23 0.47
C LYS A 358 -8.81 -14.99 1.28
N PHE A 359 -8.41 -15.21 2.52
CA PHE A 359 -7.89 -14.16 3.39
C PHE A 359 -6.43 -14.48 3.74
N ARG A 360 -5.52 -13.55 3.44
CA ARG A 360 -4.07 -13.73 3.57
C ARG A 360 -3.56 -15.00 2.89
N GLY A 361 -4.11 -15.29 1.71
CA GLY A 361 -3.76 -16.47 0.89
C GLY A 361 -4.43 -17.77 1.31
N LYS A 362 -5.08 -17.85 2.47
CA LYS A 362 -5.79 -19.05 2.94
C LYS A 362 -7.26 -18.99 2.53
N GLU A 363 -7.80 -20.07 1.95
CA GLU A 363 -9.25 -20.20 1.72
C GLU A 363 -9.97 -20.22 3.07
N VAL A 364 -10.83 -19.23 3.28
CA VAL A 364 -11.64 -19.05 4.51
C VAL A 364 -13.12 -19.28 4.27
N PHE A 365 -13.53 -19.37 3.00
CA PHE A 365 -14.87 -19.73 2.59
C PHE A 365 -14.81 -20.48 1.26
N SER A 366 -15.63 -21.52 1.11
CA SER A 366 -15.94 -22.13 -0.19
C SER A 366 -17.40 -22.53 -0.26
N SER A 367 -18.06 -22.19 -1.37
CA SER A 367 -19.48 -22.48 -1.58
C SER A 367 -19.79 -23.95 -1.90
N GLY A 368 -18.76 -24.76 -2.18
CA GLY A 368 -18.92 -25.98 -2.96
C GLY A 368 -19.37 -25.66 -4.40
N THR A 369 -19.97 -26.64 -5.08
CA THR A 369 -20.53 -26.44 -6.43
C THR A 369 -21.95 -25.90 -6.36
N LEU A 370 -22.16 -24.71 -6.90
CA LEU A 370 -23.45 -24.07 -7.08
C LEU A 370 -24.01 -24.43 -8.47
N LYS A 371 -25.26 -24.89 -8.48
CA LYS A 371 -26.05 -25.21 -9.67
C LYS A 371 -27.33 -24.37 -9.67
N ALA A 372 -28.11 -24.46 -10.74
CA ALA A 372 -29.44 -23.86 -10.80
C ALA A 372 -30.27 -24.27 -9.55
N GLY A 373 -30.83 -23.28 -8.86
CA GLY A 373 -31.62 -23.48 -7.65
C GLY A 373 -30.83 -23.61 -6.33
N SER A 374 -29.49 -23.61 -6.35
CA SER A 374 -28.69 -23.56 -5.12
C SER A 374 -29.02 -22.33 -4.27
N LEU A 375 -29.09 -22.50 -2.95
CA LEU A 375 -29.22 -21.40 -2.00
C LEU A 375 -27.92 -20.61 -1.91
N ALA A 376 -28.03 -19.29 -1.83
CA ALA A 376 -26.94 -18.39 -1.49
C ALA A 376 -26.58 -18.51 0.00
N GLN A 377 -25.35 -18.15 0.31
CA GLN A 377 -24.73 -18.40 1.61
C GLN A 377 -24.32 -17.07 2.23
N SER A 378 -24.69 -16.85 3.50
CA SER A 378 -24.23 -15.72 4.30
C SER A 378 -22.83 -16.01 4.82
N ILE A 379 -21.94 -15.04 4.71
CA ILE A 379 -20.52 -15.16 5.03
C ILE A 379 -20.15 -14.07 6.03
N THR A 380 -19.44 -14.47 7.09
CA THR A 380 -18.76 -13.56 8.03
C THR A 380 -17.33 -14.05 8.22
N ILE A 381 -16.35 -13.17 7.97
CA ILE A 381 -14.93 -13.47 8.08
C ILE A 381 -14.28 -12.46 9.03
N PRO A 382 -13.59 -12.89 10.10
CA PRO A 382 -12.82 -11.97 10.93
C PRO A 382 -11.61 -11.41 10.16
N VAL A 383 -11.47 -10.09 10.11
CA VAL A 383 -10.43 -9.40 9.31
C VAL A 383 -9.55 -8.45 10.12
N THR A 384 -9.63 -8.47 11.45
CA THR A 384 -8.83 -7.61 12.37
C THR A 384 -7.33 -7.63 12.07
N LYS A 385 -6.80 -8.74 11.55
CA LYS A 385 -5.38 -8.90 11.21
C LYS A 385 -4.94 -8.14 9.96
N GLY A 386 -5.86 -7.57 9.18
CA GLY A 386 -5.58 -6.95 7.88
C GLY A 386 -4.99 -7.92 6.85
N GLY A 387 -4.60 -7.35 5.70
CA GLY A 387 -4.04 -8.05 4.55
C GLY A 387 -5.03 -8.31 3.43
N ARG A 388 -4.60 -9.14 2.48
CA ARG A 388 -5.35 -9.38 1.24
C ARG A 388 -6.61 -10.21 1.45
N LEU A 389 -7.74 -9.67 1.01
CA LEU A 389 -9.02 -10.36 0.86
C LEU A 389 -9.31 -10.55 -0.63
N GLU A 390 -9.29 -11.80 -1.08
CA GLU A 390 -9.47 -12.19 -2.48
C GLU A 390 -10.78 -12.96 -2.68
N PHE A 391 -11.54 -12.54 -3.68
CA PHE A 391 -12.79 -13.15 -4.11
C PHE A 391 -12.54 -13.93 -5.40
N VAL A 392 -13.01 -15.16 -5.45
CA VAL A 392 -12.77 -16.07 -6.56
C VAL A 392 -14.07 -16.74 -6.98
N SER A 393 -14.40 -16.67 -8.26
CA SER A 393 -15.53 -17.34 -8.91
C SER A 393 -14.98 -18.20 -10.07
N GLN A 394 -15.28 -19.50 -10.10
CA GLN A 394 -14.71 -20.45 -11.09
C GLN A 394 -15.73 -21.46 -11.59
N GLY A 395 -15.55 -21.97 -12.81
CA GLY A 395 -16.31 -23.13 -13.32
C GLY A 395 -15.83 -24.45 -12.69
N ASN A 396 -16.68 -25.50 -12.62
CA ASN A 396 -16.28 -26.77 -11.98
C ASN A 396 -16.90 -28.10 -12.50
N PRO A 397 -16.28 -28.93 -13.37
CA PRO A 397 -14.95 -28.79 -13.95
C PRO A 397 -15.03 -27.97 -15.25
N GLY A 398 -13.92 -27.35 -15.63
CA GLY A 398 -13.79 -26.76 -16.96
C GLY A 398 -13.99 -25.24 -17.05
N LEU A 399 -14.00 -24.79 -18.31
CA LEU A 399 -13.66 -23.44 -18.78
C LEU A 399 -14.25 -22.29 -17.97
N ALA A 400 -13.45 -21.23 -17.80
CA ALA A 400 -13.88 -19.97 -17.19
C ALA A 400 -15.07 -19.29 -17.91
N GLY A 401 -15.44 -19.72 -19.12
CA GLY A 401 -16.55 -19.16 -19.90
C GLY A 401 -17.79 -20.06 -19.91
N ASN A 402 -18.71 -19.84 -18.97
CA ASN A 402 -20.04 -20.45 -18.98
C ASN A 402 -21.10 -19.36 -18.85
N GLU A 403 -22.06 -19.34 -19.79
CA GLU A 403 -23.18 -18.38 -19.86
C GLU A 403 -24.10 -18.47 -18.64
N ALA A 404 -24.09 -19.60 -17.93
CA ALA A 404 -24.87 -19.79 -16.72
C ALA A 404 -24.16 -19.31 -15.44
N ASN A 405 -22.84 -19.05 -15.48
CA ASN A 405 -22.04 -18.79 -14.28
C ASN A 405 -22.06 -17.30 -13.87
N HIS A 406 -23.23 -16.81 -13.49
CA HIS A 406 -23.43 -15.46 -12.95
C HIS A 406 -23.28 -15.47 -11.43
N ALA A 407 -22.08 -15.17 -10.94
CA ALA A 407 -21.78 -15.07 -9.52
C ALA A 407 -22.21 -13.70 -8.96
N VAL A 408 -22.84 -13.70 -7.79
CA VAL A 408 -23.28 -12.49 -7.09
C VAL A 408 -22.69 -12.46 -5.69
N TRP A 409 -22.00 -11.34 -5.39
CA TRP A 409 -21.55 -10.99 -4.04
C TRP A 409 -22.47 -9.88 -3.52
N GLY A 410 -23.56 -10.25 -2.86
CA GLY A 410 -24.59 -9.37 -2.31
C GLY A 410 -24.17 -8.72 -0.99
N ASN A 411 -24.44 -7.42 -0.87
CA ASN A 411 -24.14 -6.57 0.28
C ASN A 411 -22.75 -6.80 0.95
N PRO A 412 -21.64 -6.75 0.19
CA PRO A 412 -20.32 -6.94 0.75
C PRO A 412 -19.89 -5.70 1.55
N VAL A 413 -19.69 -5.86 2.86
CA VAL A 413 -19.39 -4.76 3.78
C VAL A 413 -18.30 -5.15 4.78
N PHE A 414 -17.46 -4.20 5.17
CA PHE A 414 -16.65 -4.31 6.38
C PHE A 414 -17.40 -3.71 7.56
N GLY A 415 -17.36 -4.39 8.71
CA GLY A 415 -17.72 -3.82 10.00
C GLY A 415 -16.47 -3.21 10.66
N ARG A 416 -16.58 -1.96 11.11
CA ARG A 416 -15.52 -1.26 11.82
C ARG A 416 -15.18 -1.98 13.14
N LEU A 417 -13.90 -1.97 13.49
CA LEU A 417 -13.43 -2.43 14.79
C LEU A 417 -13.75 -1.36 15.84
N ASP A 418 -14.32 -1.79 16.98
CA ASP A 418 -14.51 -0.88 18.12
C ASP A 418 -13.15 -0.27 18.50
N PRO A 419 -13.04 1.07 18.62
CA PRO A 419 -11.82 1.70 19.11
C PRO A 419 -11.24 1.06 20.38
N ALA A 420 -12.09 0.58 21.30
CA ALA A 420 -11.66 -0.09 22.54
C ALA A 420 -11.01 -1.46 22.31
N ASP A 421 -11.33 -2.13 21.19
CA ASP A 421 -10.83 -3.46 20.83
C ASP A 421 -9.55 -3.40 19.97
N ARG A 422 -8.97 -2.21 19.75
CA ARG A 422 -7.75 -2.06 18.95
C ARG A 422 -6.55 -2.66 19.69
N PRO A 423 -5.76 -3.53 19.05
CA PRO A 423 -4.56 -4.08 19.68
C PRO A 423 -3.59 -2.98 20.12
N ALA A 424 -3.16 -3.01 21.39
CA ALA A 424 -2.19 -2.05 21.93
C ALA A 424 -0.89 -1.95 21.10
N ALA A 425 -0.46 -3.05 20.47
CA ALA A 425 0.71 -3.07 19.57
C ALA A 425 0.56 -2.24 18.27
N LEU A 426 -0.66 -1.82 17.92
CA LEU A 426 -0.94 -0.86 16.82
C LEU A 426 -1.22 0.56 17.35
N SER A 427 -1.35 0.69 18.67
CA SER A 427 -1.64 1.89 19.43
C SER A 427 -0.42 2.21 20.30
N GLU A 428 0.69 2.66 19.71
CA GLU A 428 1.69 3.47 20.43
C GLU A 428 2.79 4.01 19.51
N ALA A 429 3.11 5.29 19.75
CA ALA A 429 4.27 6.09 19.32
C ALA A 429 4.51 6.31 17.81
N PRO A 430 5.02 7.50 17.42
CA PRO A 430 5.36 7.79 16.02
C PRO A 430 6.44 6.80 15.57
N ALA A 431 6.04 5.88 14.69
CA ALA A 431 7.00 5.09 13.92
C ALA A 431 7.94 6.08 13.22
N THR A 432 9.19 6.11 13.65
CA THR A 432 10.29 6.68 12.88
C THR A 432 10.28 6.00 11.51
N GLU A 433 10.20 6.80 10.45
CA GLU A 433 10.01 6.35 9.06
C GLU A 433 11.09 5.34 8.64
N PRO A 434 10.77 4.33 7.79
CA PRO A 434 11.81 3.62 7.05
C PRO A 434 12.35 4.53 5.95
N GLU A 435 13.64 4.82 6.05
CA GLU A 435 14.40 5.76 5.23
C GLU A 435 14.22 5.58 3.72
N PRO A 436 14.33 6.68 2.96
CA PRO A 436 14.36 6.63 1.53
C PRO A 436 15.59 5.98 0.87
N GLY A 437 15.43 4.83 0.18
CA GLY A 437 16.53 4.24 -0.62
C GLY A 437 16.45 2.77 -1.06
N ALA A 438 15.28 2.16 -1.30
CA ALA A 438 15.21 0.74 -1.65
C ALA A 438 15.69 0.44 -3.10
N LEU A 439 16.94 -0.03 -3.26
CA LEU A 439 17.52 -0.49 -4.53
C LEU A 439 16.75 -1.65 -5.17
N THR A 440 16.68 -1.65 -6.51
CA THR A 440 16.05 -2.71 -7.33
C THR A 440 16.99 -3.91 -7.54
N ALA A 441 16.43 -5.07 -7.92
CA ALA A 441 17.23 -6.27 -8.24
C ALA A 441 18.24 -6.06 -9.39
N ALA A 442 17.95 -5.15 -10.33
CA ALA A 442 18.87 -4.80 -11.41
C ALA A 442 20.08 -4.00 -10.91
N GLN A 443 19.89 -3.23 -9.83
CA GLN A 443 20.94 -2.46 -9.14
C GLN A 443 21.73 -3.33 -8.15
N LEU A 444 21.49 -4.64 -8.10
CA LEU A 444 22.20 -5.54 -7.22
C LEU A 444 23.01 -6.55 -8.04
N GLY A 445 24.27 -6.74 -7.66
CA GLY A 445 25.16 -7.77 -8.16
C GLY A 445 24.73 -9.17 -7.74
N PRO A 446 25.47 -10.21 -8.16
CA PRO A 446 25.27 -11.55 -7.64
C PRO A 446 25.51 -11.56 -6.12
N ASN A 447 24.94 -12.56 -5.45
CA ASN A 447 25.25 -12.78 -4.05
C ASN A 447 26.71 -13.22 -3.89
N LEU A 448 27.44 -12.54 -3.02
CA LEU A 448 28.85 -12.77 -2.74
C LEU A 448 29.07 -13.80 -1.63
N LEU A 449 28.02 -14.18 -0.90
CA LEU A 449 28.08 -15.26 0.09
C LEU A 449 27.88 -16.63 -0.57
N ALA A 450 28.76 -17.56 -0.25
CA ALA A 450 28.60 -18.96 -0.62
C ALA A 450 27.43 -19.59 0.16
N ASN A 451 26.66 -20.46 -0.52
CA ASN A 451 25.59 -21.26 0.10
C ASN A 451 24.62 -20.44 0.98
N ALA A 452 24.28 -19.25 0.52
CA ALA A 452 23.42 -18.29 1.18
C ALA A 452 22.00 -18.78 1.51
N SER A 453 21.51 -19.77 0.75
CA SER A 453 20.22 -20.42 0.93
C SER A 453 20.30 -21.67 1.81
N PHE A 454 21.48 -21.98 2.37
CA PHE A 454 21.70 -23.13 3.25
C PHE A 454 21.27 -24.47 2.65
N GLU A 455 21.43 -24.66 1.34
CA GLU A 455 21.02 -25.89 0.66
C GLU A 455 22.06 -27.01 0.79
N GLN A 456 23.30 -26.65 1.14
CA GLN A 456 24.42 -27.58 1.26
C GLN A 456 24.94 -27.59 2.70
N TRP A 457 25.18 -28.77 3.26
CA TRP A 457 25.67 -28.94 4.63
C TRP A 457 26.83 -29.93 4.64
N GLU A 458 27.83 -29.63 5.46
CA GLU A 458 28.97 -30.50 5.74
C GLU A 458 28.58 -31.61 6.71
N GLU A 459 29.40 -32.67 6.79
CA GLU A 459 29.18 -33.78 7.72
C GLU A 459 29.21 -33.34 9.20
N ASP A 460 29.90 -32.23 9.51
CA ASP A 460 29.98 -31.65 10.85
C ASP A 460 28.70 -30.89 11.26
N GLY A 461 27.71 -30.80 10.37
CA GLY A 461 26.43 -30.15 10.61
C GLY A 461 26.45 -28.63 10.43
N LEU A 462 27.48 -28.06 9.80
CA LEU A 462 27.49 -26.67 9.38
C LEU A 462 27.12 -26.50 7.90
N PRO A 463 26.53 -25.36 7.50
CA PRO A 463 26.36 -25.08 6.08
C PRO A 463 27.72 -24.94 5.38
N VAL A 464 27.86 -25.54 4.19
CA VAL A 464 29.10 -25.43 3.38
C VAL A 464 29.49 -23.96 3.20
N GLY A 465 30.75 -23.63 3.49
CA GLY A 465 31.29 -22.26 3.37
C GLY A 465 30.98 -21.33 4.55
N TRP A 466 30.22 -21.80 5.55
CA TRP A 466 29.95 -21.07 6.78
C TRP A 466 30.77 -21.64 7.94
N ARG A 467 31.02 -20.79 8.94
CA ARG A 467 31.73 -21.17 10.16
C ARG A 467 30.90 -20.81 11.38
N ALA A 468 31.08 -21.57 12.45
CA ALA A 468 30.50 -21.28 13.74
C ALA A 468 31.59 -20.92 14.74
N HIS A 469 31.42 -19.83 15.47
CA HIS A 469 32.16 -19.61 16.70
C HIS A 469 31.32 -20.20 17.84
N LEU A 470 31.85 -21.28 18.42
CA LEU A 470 31.27 -21.92 19.59
C LEU A 470 32.17 -21.66 20.80
N ARG A 471 31.58 -21.55 21.99
CA ARG A 471 32.37 -21.52 23.22
C ARG A 471 33.07 -22.87 23.38
N LYS A 472 34.29 -22.84 23.94
CA LYS A 472 35.05 -24.05 24.26
C LYS A 472 34.15 -25.02 25.05
N ASP A 473 34.10 -26.27 24.61
CA ASP A 473 33.33 -27.37 25.21
C ASP A 473 31.79 -27.32 25.02
N THR A 474 31.28 -26.53 24.07
CA THR A 474 29.86 -26.54 23.67
C THR A 474 29.64 -27.27 22.34
N ALA A 475 28.69 -28.21 22.29
CA ALA A 475 28.32 -28.91 21.06
C ALA A 475 27.75 -27.95 20.01
N CYS A 476 27.96 -28.22 18.72
CA CYS A 476 27.36 -27.44 17.64
C CYS A 476 25.83 -27.52 17.73
N THR A 477 25.19 -26.36 17.90
CA THR A 477 23.73 -26.23 18.03
C THR A 477 23.06 -25.70 16.77
N ILE A 478 23.81 -25.63 15.68
CA ILE A 478 23.33 -25.25 14.35
C ILE A 478 22.89 -26.51 13.62
N LYS A 479 21.67 -26.50 13.10
CA LYS A 479 21.09 -27.62 12.36
C LYS A 479 20.32 -27.13 11.15
N SER A 480 20.26 -27.95 10.11
CA SER A 480 19.30 -27.72 9.03
C SER A 480 17.87 -27.90 9.56
N ASP A 481 16.96 -27.06 9.08
CA ASP A 481 15.54 -27.18 9.38
C ASP A 481 14.72 -27.09 8.09
N THR A 482 13.96 -28.14 7.80
CA THR A 482 13.12 -28.23 6.60
C THR A 482 11.66 -27.85 6.87
N LYS A 483 11.31 -27.49 8.11
CA LYS A 483 9.95 -27.11 8.52
C LYS A 483 9.80 -25.60 8.56
N GLU A 484 10.79 -24.94 9.15
CA GLU A 484 10.85 -23.49 9.27
C GLU A 484 11.73 -22.92 8.16
N VAL A 485 11.16 -22.75 6.97
CA VAL A 485 11.89 -22.33 5.76
C VAL A 485 11.26 -21.07 5.20
N LYS A 486 12.10 -20.10 4.81
CA LYS A 486 11.66 -18.87 4.14
C LYS A 486 11.87 -18.90 2.64
N ALA A 487 12.97 -19.50 2.18
CA ALA A 487 13.35 -19.66 0.80
C ALA A 487 14.01 -21.03 0.60
N GLY A 488 13.92 -21.59 -0.62
CA GLY A 488 14.56 -22.87 -0.89
C GLY A 488 13.88 -24.05 -0.19
N LYS A 489 14.68 -25.02 0.27
CA LYS A 489 14.23 -26.29 0.86
C LYS A 489 14.52 -26.39 2.36
N GLN A 490 15.47 -25.62 2.89
CA GLN A 490 15.83 -25.66 4.31
C GLN A 490 16.44 -24.34 4.78
N SER A 491 16.31 -24.06 6.08
CA SER A 491 16.95 -22.94 6.75
C SER A 491 18.02 -23.44 7.73
N ALA A 492 18.78 -22.50 8.30
CA ALA A 492 19.63 -22.78 9.44
C ALA A 492 18.88 -22.45 10.74
N ARG A 493 18.72 -23.45 11.61
CA ARG A 493 18.23 -23.29 12.98
C ARG A 493 19.42 -23.20 13.94
N LEU A 494 19.51 -22.11 14.68
CA LEU A 494 20.53 -21.88 15.68
C LEU A 494 19.90 -21.96 17.06
N THR A 495 20.33 -22.92 17.88
CA THR A 495 19.81 -23.09 19.24
C THR A 495 20.78 -22.51 20.25
N VAL A 496 20.29 -21.62 21.10
CA VAL A 496 21.10 -21.02 22.17
C VAL A 496 20.76 -21.72 23.48
N ASP A 497 21.78 -22.18 24.20
CA ASP A 497 21.60 -22.75 25.54
C ASP A 497 21.24 -21.68 26.58
N ASP A 498 20.85 -22.13 27.78
CA ASP A 498 20.50 -21.26 28.89
C ASP A 498 21.68 -20.51 29.49
N SER A 499 22.92 -20.91 29.16
CA SER A 499 24.15 -20.26 29.63
C SER A 499 24.47 -18.97 28.86
N GLY A 500 23.69 -18.66 27.82
CA GLY A 500 23.88 -17.49 26.98
C GLY A 500 25.06 -17.61 26.03
N SER A 501 25.50 -18.84 25.73
CA SER A 501 26.60 -19.08 24.79
C SER A 501 26.26 -18.52 23.42
N ILE A 502 27.08 -17.57 22.95
CA ILE A 502 26.89 -16.96 21.63
C ILE A 502 27.29 -17.99 20.57
N VAL A 503 26.29 -18.58 19.92
CA VAL A 503 26.50 -19.27 18.65
C VAL A 503 26.54 -18.17 17.60
N ALA A 504 27.74 -17.87 17.11
CA ALA A 504 27.92 -16.94 16.02
C ALA A 504 28.10 -17.71 14.72
N LEU A 505 27.11 -17.69 13.84
CA LEU A 505 27.22 -18.22 12.48
C LEU A 505 27.75 -17.09 11.59
N PHE A 506 28.86 -17.33 10.89
CA PHE A 506 29.48 -16.30 10.06
C PHE A 506 29.90 -16.80 8.68
N GLY A 507 29.71 -15.93 7.70
CA GLY A 507 30.06 -16.13 6.30
C GLY A 507 31.00 -15.03 5.85
N MET A 508 31.94 -15.37 4.97
CA MET A 508 32.94 -14.44 4.44
C MET A 508 32.61 -14.07 3.01
N PHE A 509 32.93 -12.83 2.62
CA PHE A 509 32.79 -12.35 1.25
C PHE A 509 33.94 -11.39 0.89
N PRO A 510 34.36 -11.35 -0.39
CA PRO A 510 35.40 -10.44 -0.83
C PRO A 510 34.86 -9.01 -0.86
N ASN A 511 35.66 -8.07 -0.36
CA ASN A 511 35.43 -6.64 -0.46
C ASN A 511 36.44 -5.97 -1.40
N GLU A 512 35.95 -5.05 -2.22
CA GLU A 512 36.77 -4.16 -3.06
C GLU A 512 36.57 -2.70 -2.65
N PRO A 513 37.64 -1.92 -2.46
CA PRO A 513 37.55 -0.51 -2.07
C PRO A 513 36.71 0.32 -3.01
N GLY A 514 35.98 1.30 -2.46
CA GLY A 514 35.15 2.23 -3.22
C GLY A 514 33.79 1.68 -3.65
N LYS A 515 33.52 0.39 -3.43
CA LYS A 515 32.19 -0.19 -3.69
C LYS A 515 31.22 0.05 -2.53
N ARG A 516 29.94 -0.20 -2.81
CA ARG A 516 28.87 -0.27 -1.80
C ARG A 516 28.19 -1.63 -1.88
N TYR A 517 27.75 -2.12 -0.74
CA TYR A 517 27.12 -3.42 -0.62
C TYR A 517 25.78 -3.32 0.10
N ARG A 518 24.87 -4.23 -0.24
CA ARG A 518 23.61 -4.47 0.46
C ARG A 518 23.67 -5.84 1.12
N PHE A 519 23.54 -5.86 2.43
CA PHE A 519 23.28 -7.04 3.23
C PHE A 519 21.78 -7.23 3.42
N THR A 520 21.26 -8.41 3.10
CA THR A 520 19.86 -8.79 3.34
C THR A 520 19.82 -10.13 4.05
N ILE A 521 18.98 -10.27 5.07
CA ILE A 521 18.77 -11.55 5.76
C ILE A 521 17.30 -11.74 6.09
N HIS A 522 16.81 -12.95 5.87
CA HIS A 522 15.57 -13.42 6.46
C HIS A 522 15.84 -14.13 7.77
N TRP A 523 15.05 -13.80 8.80
CA TRP A 523 15.22 -14.41 10.11
C TRP A 523 13.91 -14.53 10.87
N LYS A 524 13.78 -15.56 11.70
CA LYS A 524 12.64 -15.77 12.59
C LYS A 524 13.14 -16.02 14.00
N SER A 525 12.64 -15.24 14.96
CA SER A 525 13.03 -15.33 16.36
C SER A 525 11.79 -15.24 17.26
N PRO A 526 11.63 -16.14 18.25
CA PRO A 526 10.52 -16.08 19.20
C PRO A 526 10.42 -14.74 19.93
N VAL A 527 11.54 -14.06 20.15
CA VAL A 527 11.58 -12.77 20.87
C VAL A 527 11.57 -11.54 19.95
N GLY A 528 11.44 -11.74 18.63
CA GLY A 528 11.37 -10.62 17.67
C GLY A 528 12.66 -9.80 17.58
N VAL A 529 13.81 -10.37 17.96
CA VAL A 529 15.11 -9.70 17.86
C VAL A 529 16.17 -10.69 17.35
N LEU A 530 17.06 -10.19 16.49
CA LEU A 530 18.29 -10.84 16.02
C LEU A 530 19.46 -9.86 16.19
N GLN A 531 20.62 -10.33 16.60
CA GLN A 531 21.85 -9.54 16.56
C GLN A 531 22.65 -9.93 15.31
N TYR A 532 23.18 -8.97 14.59
CA TYR A 532 24.04 -9.22 13.45
C TYR A 532 25.25 -8.29 13.48
N ALA A 533 26.28 -8.61 12.70
CA ALA A 533 27.42 -7.72 12.52
C ALA A 533 28.00 -7.90 11.13
N ILE A 534 28.40 -6.78 10.52
CA ILE A 534 29.23 -6.76 9.32
C ILE A 534 30.61 -6.30 9.79
N LYS A 535 31.64 -7.12 9.62
CA LYS A 535 32.94 -6.94 10.25
C LYS A 535 34.08 -6.93 9.24
N LYS A 536 35.09 -6.12 9.53
CA LYS A 536 36.41 -6.17 8.91
C LYS A 536 37.48 -6.35 9.98
N ASN A 537 38.56 -7.04 9.65
CA ASN A 537 39.68 -7.23 10.57
C ASN A 537 40.83 -6.29 10.22
N GLU A 538 41.21 -5.42 11.14
CA GLU A 538 42.31 -4.48 10.98
C GLU A 538 43.51 -4.94 11.82
N PRO A 539 44.72 -5.13 11.25
CA PRO A 539 45.86 -5.74 11.95
C PRO A 539 46.25 -5.11 13.29
N LYS A 540 45.97 -3.82 13.50
CA LYS A 540 46.29 -3.08 14.74
C LYS A 540 45.09 -2.80 15.65
N LEU A 541 43.88 -2.92 15.11
CA LEU A 541 42.65 -2.56 15.83
C LEU A 541 41.81 -3.81 16.14
N GLY A 542 42.07 -4.94 15.49
CA GLY A 542 41.26 -6.14 15.59
C GLY A 542 39.97 -6.00 14.78
N TRP A 543 38.91 -6.62 15.27
CA TRP A 543 37.61 -6.62 14.60
C TRP A 543 36.90 -5.27 14.73
N ILE A 544 36.58 -4.68 13.58
CA ILE A 544 35.78 -3.46 13.46
C ILE A 544 34.43 -3.82 12.87
N ALA A 545 33.35 -3.41 13.51
CA ALA A 545 31.98 -3.68 13.08
C ALA A 545 31.32 -2.44 12.48
N PHE A 546 30.50 -2.62 11.45
CA PHE A 546 29.59 -1.59 10.94
C PHE A 546 28.34 -1.56 11.82
N ASN A 547 28.07 -0.41 12.44
CA ASN A 547 26.98 -0.26 13.40
C ASN A 547 25.64 0.19 12.77
N GLY A 548 25.58 0.27 11.44
CA GLY A 548 24.46 0.86 10.69
C GLY A 548 24.82 2.19 10.03
N ASP A 549 25.75 2.94 10.62
CA ASP A 549 26.17 4.26 10.12
C ASP A 549 27.66 4.32 9.79
N ASN A 550 28.51 3.76 10.65
CA ASN A 550 29.97 3.90 10.57
C ASN A 550 30.69 2.62 11.03
N TRP A 551 31.96 2.51 10.64
CA TRP A 551 32.89 1.49 11.13
C TRP A 551 33.37 1.83 12.55
N GLN A 552 33.21 0.91 13.51
CA GLN A 552 33.59 1.12 14.92
C GLN A 552 34.46 0.01 15.49
N ASN A 553 35.50 0.39 16.26
CA ASN A 553 36.47 -0.51 16.89
C ASN A 553 35.95 -1.17 18.20
N LYS A 554 34.66 -1.50 18.26
CA LYS A 554 34.00 -2.17 19.40
C LYS A 554 33.00 -3.18 18.85
N ASN A 555 32.66 -4.21 19.63
CA ASN A 555 31.56 -5.15 19.34
C ASN A 555 30.18 -4.44 19.40
N ALA A 556 30.00 -3.41 18.58
CA ALA A 556 28.78 -2.63 18.43
C ALA A 556 27.86 -3.30 17.41
N ASN A 557 27.55 -4.58 17.64
CA ASN A 557 26.72 -5.40 16.78
C ASN A 557 25.27 -4.87 16.81
N PRO A 558 24.72 -4.38 15.69
CA PRO A 558 23.35 -3.87 15.67
C PRO A 558 22.31 -4.94 16.04
N LEU A 559 21.16 -4.47 16.53
CA LEU A 559 19.99 -5.29 16.77
C LEU A 559 18.99 -5.09 15.63
N ALA A 560 18.68 -6.17 14.91
CA ALA A 560 17.51 -6.25 14.08
C ALA A 560 16.28 -6.52 14.96
N VAL A 561 15.25 -5.69 14.84
CA VAL A 561 13.99 -5.83 15.58
C VAL A 561 12.86 -6.10 14.59
N GLY A 562 11.98 -7.03 14.93
CA GLY A 562 10.89 -7.48 14.08
C GLY A 562 9.75 -8.12 14.87
N SER A 563 8.82 -8.75 14.16
CA SER A 563 7.71 -9.48 14.76
C SER A 563 8.18 -10.76 15.46
N THR A 564 7.63 -11.02 16.65
CA THR A 564 7.88 -12.24 17.43
C THR A 564 7.37 -13.48 16.70
N ASP A 565 8.19 -14.52 16.62
CA ASP A 565 7.88 -15.83 16.02
C ASP A 565 7.34 -15.74 14.57
N ALA A 566 7.75 -14.71 13.84
CA ALA A 566 7.47 -14.53 12.43
C ALA A 566 8.76 -14.34 11.65
N TRP A 567 8.72 -14.66 10.36
CA TRP A 567 9.80 -14.32 9.45
C TRP A 567 9.86 -12.81 9.24
N ASN A 568 11.01 -12.24 9.57
CA ASN A 568 11.39 -10.86 9.39
C ASN A 568 12.43 -10.77 8.26
N ILE A 569 12.66 -9.55 7.78
CA ILE A 569 13.72 -9.22 6.84
C ILE A 569 14.50 -8.04 7.41
N THR A 570 15.82 -8.11 7.34
CA THR A 570 16.71 -6.99 7.67
C THR A 570 17.55 -6.67 6.44
N THR A 571 17.59 -5.39 6.08
CA THR A 571 18.37 -4.87 4.96
C THR A 571 19.30 -3.78 5.47
N VAL A 572 20.57 -3.82 5.10
CA VAL A 572 21.60 -2.86 5.50
C VAL A 572 22.47 -2.54 4.30
N ASP A 573 22.55 -1.26 3.94
CA ASP A 573 23.53 -0.79 2.96
C ASP A 573 24.77 -0.32 3.70
N PHE A 574 25.94 -0.72 3.24
CA PHE A 574 27.21 -0.38 3.89
C PHE A 574 28.31 -0.12 2.86
N PRO A 575 29.26 0.79 3.17
CA PRO A 575 30.40 1.04 2.30
C PRO A 575 31.42 -0.10 2.42
N ALA A 576 32.19 -0.29 1.35
CA ALA A 576 33.37 -1.14 1.37
C ALA A 576 34.37 -0.78 2.48
N ALA A 577 35.25 -1.72 2.84
CA ALA A 577 36.47 -1.38 3.55
C ALA A 577 37.41 -0.55 2.64
N ASP A 578 38.27 0.26 3.26
CA ASP A 578 39.24 1.14 2.61
C ASP A 578 40.33 0.39 1.83
N LYS A 579 40.46 -0.92 2.06
CA LYS A 579 41.41 -1.81 1.39
C LYS A 579 40.71 -3.10 0.97
N ALA A 580 41.22 -3.72 -0.08
CA ALA A 580 40.74 -5.03 -0.51
C ALA A 580 41.03 -6.06 0.59
N MET A 581 40.01 -6.78 1.02
CA MET A 581 40.09 -7.80 2.08
C MET A 581 38.84 -8.65 2.09
N ASP A 582 38.87 -9.77 2.79
CA ASP A 582 37.65 -10.49 3.12
C ASP A 582 36.96 -9.83 4.31
N MET A 583 35.66 -9.66 4.18
CA MET A 583 34.78 -9.18 5.23
C MET A 583 33.86 -10.30 5.70
N THR A 584 33.30 -10.13 6.90
CA THR A 584 32.50 -11.16 7.56
C THR A 584 31.12 -10.63 7.89
N VAL A 585 30.08 -11.40 7.57
CA VAL A 585 28.76 -11.25 8.21
C VAL A 585 28.68 -12.25 9.34
N GLU A 586 28.30 -11.79 10.52
CA GLU A 586 28.11 -12.62 11.72
C GLU A 586 26.67 -12.48 12.24
N LEU A 587 26.08 -13.61 12.61
CA LEU A 587 24.72 -13.70 13.14
C LEU A 587 24.76 -14.29 14.54
N CYS A 588 24.18 -13.58 15.49
CA CYS A 588 24.20 -13.95 16.89
C CYS A 588 22.89 -13.61 17.59
N ARG A 589 22.74 -14.11 18.81
CA ARG A 589 21.63 -13.75 19.66
C ARG A 589 21.90 -12.39 20.34
N PRO A 590 20.89 -11.53 20.51
CA PRO A 590 21.00 -10.41 21.44
C PRO A 590 21.34 -10.86 22.87
N HIS A 591 22.33 -10.20 23.48
CA HIS A 591 22.71 -10.38 24.88
C HIS A 591 21.53 -10.00 25.81
N GLY A 592 21.22 -10.85 26.79
CA GLY A 592 20.30 -10.52 27.90
C GLY A 592 18.79 -10.71 27.70
N LYS A 593 18.27 -11.10 26.52
CA LYS A 593 16.84 -11.40 26.32
C LYS A 593 16.57 -12.88 26.03
N GLY A 594 15.76 -13.54 26.87
CA GLY A 594 15.24 -14.92 26.72
C GLY A 594 16.32 -16.00 26.71
N THR A 595 16.43 -16.82 27.76
CA THR A 595 17.33 -17.99 27.73
C THR A 595 16.66 -19.16 26.98
N GLY A 596 17.45 -20.00 26.29
CA GLY A 596 16.96 -21.30 25.83
C GLY A 596 16.05 -21.34 24.60
N TYR A 597 16.21 -20.45 23.62
CA TYR A 597 15.40 -20.49 22.39
C TYR A 597 16.23 -20.72 21.12
N SER A 598 15.55 -21.25 20.09
CA SER A 598 16.08 -21.34 18.75
C SER A 598 15.62 -20.15 17.91
N PHE A 599 16.48 -19.66 17.03
CA PHE A 599 16.12 -18.75 15.95
C PHE A 599 16.52 -19.37 14.61
N PHE A 600 15.88 -18.90 13.55
CA PHE A 600 16.05 -19.41 12.19
C PHE A 600 16.55 -18.28 11.30
N VAL A 601 17.45 -18.62 10.37
CA VAL A 601 17.96 -17.71 9.37
C VAL A 601 17.98 -18.38 8.01
N ASP A 602 17.74 -17.58 6.98
CA ASP A 602 17.57 -18.06 5.60
C ASP A 602 17.86 -16.93 4.59
N ASP A 603 18.12 -17.31 3.34
CA ASP A 603 18.36 -16.45 2.17
C ASP A 603 19.22 -15.22 2.46
N ILE A 604 20.45 -15.46 2.92
CA ILE A 604 21.37 -14.40 3.32
C ILE A 604 22.12 -13.87 2.12
N ARG A 605 21.99 -12.58 1.84
CA ARG A 605 22.61 -11.96 0.67
C ARG A 605 23.56 -10.87 1.07
N VAL A 606 24.73 -10.85 0.45
CA VAL A 606 25.57 -9.68 0.34
C VAL A 606 25.76 -9.43 -1.14
N GLN A 607 25.24 -8.31 -1.65
CA GLN A 607 25.24 -7.99 -3.06
C GLN A 607 25.91 -6.64 -3.26
N GLU A 608 26.76 -6.52 -4.27
CA GLU A 608 27.28 -5.23 -4.71
C GLU A 608 26.13 -4.35 -5.21
N ILE A 609 26.12 -3.08 -4.81
CA ILE A 609 25.19 -2.09 -5.30
C ILE A 609 25.79 -1.50 -6.57
N LYS A 610 25.14 -1.75 -7.70
CA LYS A 610 25.51 -1.18 -8.99
C LYS A 610 24.92 0.22 -9.07
N GLU A 611 25.80 1.21 -9.12
CA GLU A 611 25.44 2.62 -9.31
C GLU A 611 25.05 2.93 -10.77
#